data_AF-A0A8J3HME4-F1
#
_entry.id   AF-A0A8J3HME4-F1
#
_cell.length_a   1.000
_cell.length_b   1.000
_cell.length_c   1.000
_cell.angle_alpha   90.00
_cell.angle_beta   90.00
_cell.angle_gamma   90.00
#
_symmetry.space_group_name_H-M   'P 1'
#
loop_
_entity.id
_entity.type
_entity.pdbx_description
1 polymer ?
#
loop_
_entity_poly.entity_id
_entity_poly.type
_entity_poly.pdbx_seq_one_letter_code
_entity_poly.pdbx_strand_id
1 'polypeptide(L)'
;MDPGDEGAAGADGRYLIVSGRRWRTTDPAIPGSLRQELVNELMAARRLVRGDPRPARRRVQDAKVALGERGDPWWAPTPDGQRVRLAAAMRALLCHRGPDATICPSDAARVAGGKAWHGLMDAAREVAGELSRQGILAVRQHGVDVDMAAAVGPVRLARGPRW
;
A
#
# COMPACT_ATOMS: atom_id res chain seq x y z
N MET A 1 -19.19 -5.72 -37.06
CA MET A 1 -17.91 -6.19 -36.47
C MET A 1 -17.19 -4.93 -36.05
N ASP A 2 -17.15 -4.61 -34.75
CA ASP A 2 -16.37 -5.34 -33.75
C ASP A 2 -17.15 -5.48 -32.41
N PRO A 3 -17.37 -6.71 -31.89
CA PRO A 3 -18.01 -6.88 -30.59
C PRO A 3 -17.02 -6.51 -29.49
N GLY A 4 -17.50 -5.72 -28.53
CA GLY A 4 -16.71 -5.03 -27.53
C GLY A 4 -15.68 -5.86 -26.77
N ASP A 5 -14.56 -5.17 -26.53
CA ASP A 5 -13.42 -5.43 -25.66
C ASP A 5 -13.84 -5.80 -24.21
N GLU A 6 -14.48 -6.95 -24.03
CA GLU A 6 -14.56 -7.61 -22.73
C GLU A 6 -13.17 -8.19 -22.42
N GLY A 7 -12.41 -7.47 -21.59
CA GLY A 7 -11.11 -7.91 -21.15
C GLY A 7 -11.19 -9.29 -20.49
N ALA A 8 -10.75 -10.33 -21.20
CA ALA A 8 -10.70 -11.67 -20.67
C ALA A 8 -9.70 -11.73 -19.51
N ALA A 9 -10.16 -12.22 -18.35
CA ALA A 9 -9.27 -12.58 -17.26
C ALA A 9 -8.36 -13.72 -17.73
N GLY A 10 -7.05 -13.60 -17.57
CA GLY A 10 -6.14 -14.73 -17.76
C GLY A 10 -6.59 -15.90 -16.89
N ALA A 11 -6.37 -17.15 -17.33
CA ALA A 11 -6.88 -18.35 -16.67
C ALA A 11 -6.49 -18.48 -15.18
N ASP A 12 -5.49 -17.74 -14.71
CA ASP A 12 -5.01 -17.71 -13.32
C ASP A 12 -5.48 -16.48 -12.52
N GLY A 13 -6.29 -15.59 -13.10
CA GLY A 13 -6.80 -14.38 -12.47
C GLY A 13 -5.75 -13.31 -12.18
N ARG A 14 -4.50 -13.49 -12.63
CA ARG A 14 -3.36 -12.60 -12.34
C ARG A 14 -3.28 -11.40 -13.26
N TYR A 15 -3.90 -11.50 -14.43
CA TYR A 15 -3.88 -10.47 -15.46
C TYR A 15 -5.28 -10.22 -16.04
N LEU A 16 -5.56 -8.94 -16.29
CA LEU A 16 -6.58 -8.49 -17.22
C LEU A 16 -5.90 -8.14 -18.54
N ILE A 17 -6.48 -8.58 -19.65
CA ILE A 17 -6.01 -8.21 -20.99
C ILE A 17 -6.92 -7.11 -21.50
N VAL A 18 -6.35 -5.95 -21.83
CA VAL A 18 -7.09 -4.80 -22.40
C VAL A 18 -6.35 -4.35 -23.65
N SER A 19 -7.03 -4.40 -24.79
CA SER A 19 -6.44 -4.07 -26.10
C SER A 19 -5.10 -4.79 -26.36
N GLY A 20 -5.02 -6.09 -26.04
CA GLY A 20 -3.82 -6.92 -26.18
C GLY A 20 -2.72 -6.70 -25.12
N ARG A 21 -2.86 -5.71 -24.24
CA ARG A 21 -1.90 -5.46 -23.15
C ARG A 21 -2.32 -6.16 -21.86
N ARG A 22 -1.36 -6.83 -21.21
CA ARG A 22 -1.55 -7.43 -19.88
C ARG A 22 -1.40 -6.40 -18.78
N TRP A 23 -2.38 -6.34 -17.90
CA TRP A 23 -2.42 -5.53 -16.69
C TRP A 23 -2.56 -6.45 -15.49
N ARG A 24 -1.67 -6.34 -14.52
CA ARG A 24 -1.76 -7.16 -13.31
C ARG A 24 -3.01 -6.76 -12.51
N THR A 25 -3.77 -7.75 -12.07
CA THR A 25 -4.93 -7.55 -11.20
C THR A 25 -4.50 -7.17 -9.79
N THR A 26 -5.42 -6.55 -9.04
CA THR A 26 -5.28 -6.36 -7.60
C THR A 26 -5.10 -7.71 -6.92
N ASP A 27 -4.19 -7.77 -5.96
CA ASP A 27 -3.96 -8.96 -5.14
C ASP A 27 -5.25 -9.36 -4.39
N PRO A 28 -5.81 -10.55 -4.68
CA PRO A 28 -7.05 -10.99 -4.05
C PRO A 28 -6.88 -11.32 -2.57
N ALA A 29 -5.66 -11.47 -2.07
CA ALA A 29 -5.38 -11.79 -0.67
C ALA A 29 -5.49 -10.56 0.27
N ILE A 30 -5.61 -9.34 -0.27
CA ILE A 30 -5.80 -8.13 0.54
C ILE A 30 -7.20 -8.17 1.20
N PRO A 31 -7.29 -7.98 2.53
CA PRO A 31 -8.59 -7.92 3.22
C PRO A 31 -9.52 -6.87 2.60
N GLY A 32 -10.82 -7.21 2.52
CA GLY A 32 -11.80 -6.41 1.77
C GLY A 32 -11.86 -4.94 2.15
N SER A 33 -11.80 -4.63 3.45
CA SER A 33 -11.79 -3.24 3.95
C SER A 33 -10.54 -2.48 3.50
N LEU A 34 -9.35 -3.04 3.73
CA LEU A 34 -8.08 -2.43 3.33
C LEU A 34 -7.99 -2.26 1.80
N ARG A 35 -8.48 -3.25 1.04
CA ARG A 35 -8.57 -3.14 -0.43
C ARG A 35 -9.45 -1.97 -0.84
N GLN A 36 -10.62 -1.81 -0.22
CA GLN A 36 -11.53 -0.71 -0.53
C GLN A 36 -10.90 0.66 -0.21
N GLU A 37 -10.22 0.79 0.93
CA GLU A 37 -9.49 2.00 1.30
C GLU A 37 -8.42 2.37 0.23
N LEU A 38 -7.64 1.38 -0.22
CA LEU A 38 -6.61 1.58 -1.25
C LEU A 38 -7.20 1.94 -2.62
N VAL A 39 -8.33 1.34 -3.01
CA VAL A 39 -9.06 1.69 -4.23
C VAL A 39 -9.60 3.13 -4.14
N ASN A 40 -10.17 3.50 -2.99
CA ASN A 40 -10.67 4.86 -2.76
C ASN A 40 -9.53 5.89 -2.87
N GLU A 41 -8.37 5.60 -2.28
CA GLU A 41 -7.18 6.44 -2.42
C GLU A 41 -6.69 6.53 -3.86
N LEU A 42 -6.62 5.41 -4.58
CA LEU A 42 -6.22 5.40 -5.99
C LEU A 42 -7.12 6.31 -6.83
N MET A 43 -8.43 6.25 -6.61
CA MET A 43 -9.38 7.08 -7.34
C MET A 43 -9.30 8.55 -6.93
N ALA A 44 -9.09 8.85 -5.64
CA ALA A 44 -8.85 10.21 -5.15
C ALA A 44 -7.58 10.82 -5.75
N ALA A 45 -6.46 10.08 -5.70
CA ALA A 45 -5.19 10.51 -6.25
C ALA A 45 -5.26 10.77 -7.77
N ARG A 46 -5.96 9.90 -8.53
CA ARG A 46 -6.16 10.07 -9.98
C ARG A 46 -6.86 11.39 -10.32
N ARG A 47 -7.87 11.79 -9.54
CA ARG A 47 -8.59 13.06 -9.75
C ARG A 47 -7.69 14.28 -9.60
N LEU A 48 -6.66 14.20 -8.75
CA LEU A 48 -5.71 15.30 -8.49
C LEU A 48 -4.62 15.44 -9.56
N VAL A 49 -4.41 14.43 -10.42
CA VAL A 49 -3.30 14.43 -11.40
C VAL A 49 -3.35 15.60 -12.38
N ARG A 50 -4.54 16.10 -12.73
CA ARG A 50 -4.67 17.25 -13.63
C ARG A 50 -4.28 18.58 -12.98
N GLY A 51 -4.46 18.71 -11.66
CA GLY A 51 -4.18 19.95 -10.92
C GLY A 51 -2.76 20.01 -10.38
N ASP A 52 -2.34 18.99 -9.64
CA ASP A 52 -1.01 18.90 -9.05
C ASP A 52 -0.36 17.53 -9.35
N PRO A 53 0.30 17.42 -10.52
CA PRO A 53 0.64 16.13 -11.09
C PRO A 53 1.73 15.37 -10.31
N ARG A 54 2.73 16.04 -9.74
CA ARG A 54 3.88 15.32 -9.14
C ARG A 54 3.48 14.60 -7.84
N PRO A 55 2.86 15.25 -6.84
CA PRO A 55 2.41 14.57 -5.62
C PRO A 55 1.29 13.57 -5.90
N ALA A 56 0.36 13.90 -6.81
CA ALA A 56 -0.71 12.98 -7.20
C ALA A 56 -0.16 11.70 -7.85
N ARG A 57 0.86 11.79 -8.72
CA ARG A 57 1.48 10.61 -9.33
C ARG A 57 2.17 9.71 -8.31
N ARG A 58 2.80 10.28 -7.26
CA ARG A 58 3.37 9.51 -6.15
C ARG A 58 2.29 8.74 -5.41
N ARG A 59 1.16 9.38 -5.08
CA ARG A 59 0.01 8.73 -4.44
C ARG A 59 -0.59 7.62 -5.30
N VAL A 60 -0.74 7.83 -6.61
CA VAL A 60 -1.17 6.79 -7.54
C VAL A 60 -0.19 5.61 -7.57
N GLN A 61 1.11 5.90 -7.58
CA GLN A 61 2.13 4.85 -7.54
C GLN A 61 2.04 4.04 -6.24
N ASP A 62 1.97 4.70 -5.08
CA ASP A 62 1.87 4.04 -3.79
C ASP A 62 0.60 3.16 -3.70
N ALA A 63 -0.56 3.68 -4.10
CA ALA A 63 -1.79 2.90 -4.08
C ALA A 63 -1.72 1.68 -5.01
N LYS A 64 -1.16 1.82 -6.22
CA LYS A 64 -1.00 0.69 -7.16
C LYS A 64 0.00 -0.36 -6.69
N VAL A 65 1.10 0.05 -6.06
CA VAL A 65 2.06 -0.87 -5.47
C VAL A 65 1.42 -1.60 -4.29
N ALA A 66 0.70 -0.90 -3.41
CA ALA A 66 -0.01 -1.49 -2.28
C ALA A 66 -1.06 -2.54 -2.74
N LEU A 67 -1.85 -2.21 -3.76
CA LEU A 67 -2.81 -3.11 -4.41
C LEU A 67 -2.16 -4.31 -5.12
N GLY A 68 -0.83 -4.30 -5.28
CA GLY A 68 -0.08 -5.35 -5.97
C GLY A 68 -0.08 -5.20 -7.50
N GLU A 69 -0.70 -4.15 -8.05
CA GLU A 69 -0.80 -3.88 -9.50
C GLU A 69 0.54 -3.44 -10.12
N ARG A 70 1.51 -3.05 -9.28
CA ARG A 70 2.87 -2.62 -9.67
C ARG A 70 3.92 -3.15 -8.70
N GLY A 71 5.18 -3.14 -9.14
CA GLY A 71 6.29 -3.75 -8.41
C GLY A 71 6.32 -5.26 -8.61
N ASP A 72 6.86 -5.97 -7.63
CA ASP A 72 6.92 -7.43 -7.65
C ASP A 72 5.53 -8.07 -7.78
N PRO A 73 5.41 -9.17 -8.53
CA PRO A 73 4.17 -9.92 -8.63
C PRO A 73 3.75 -10.44 -7.26
N TRP A 74 2.48 -10.22 -6.89
CA TRP A 74 1.96 -10.65 -5.59
C TRP A 74 1.93 -12.18 -5.39
N TRP A 75 2.07 -12.97 -6.47
CA TRP A 75 2.21 -14.43 -6.42
C TRP A 75 3.65 -14.93 -6.31
N ALA A 76 4.65 -14.05 -6.43
CA ALA A 76 6.06 -14.39 -6.27
C ALA A 76 6.85 -13.16 -5.76
N PRO A 77 6.50 -12.62 -4.57
CA PRO A 77 7.16 -11.43 -4.07
C PRO A 77 8.56 -11.76 -3.53
N THR A 78 9.54 -10.90 -3.82
CA THR A 78 10.86 -10.95 -3.16
C THR A 78 10.82 -10.24 -1.80
N PRO A 79 11.78 -10.47 -0.89
CA PRO A 79 11.88 -9.71 0.35
C PRO A 79 11.92 -8.19 0.13
N ASP A 80 12.70 -7.71 -0.84
CA ASP A 80 12.77 -6.28 -1.17
C ASP A 80 11.43 -5.77 -1.73
N GLY A 81 10.79 -6.55 -2.60
CA GLY A 81 9.45 -6.25 -3.10
C GLY A 81 8.40 -6.14 -2.00
N GLN A 82 8.48 -6.99 -0.98
CA GLN A 82 7.61 -6.92 0.21
C GLN A 82 7.85 -5.63 0.99
N ARG A 83 9.11 -5.24 1.21
CA ARG A 83 9.45 -3.98 1.90
C ARG A 83 8.94 -2.75 1.14
N VAL A 84 9.09 -2.74 -0.18
CA VAL A 84 8.53 -1.69 -1.05
C VAL A 84 7.01 -1.62 -0.94
N ARG A 85 6.34 -2.79 -0.95
CA ARG A 85 4.88 -2.89 -0.83
C ARG A 85 4.36 -2.46 0.53
N LEU A 86 5.06 -2.81 1.61
CA LEU A 86 4.77 -2.36 2.98
C LEU A 86 4.82 -0.83 3.07
N ALA A 87 5.90 -0.22 2.59
CA ALA A 87 6.08 1.23 2.62
C ALA A 87 4.98 1.96 1.82
N ALA A 88 4.64 1.43 0.64
CA ALA A 88 3.57 1.95 -0.20
C ALA A 88 2.19 1.82 0.48
N ALA A 89 1.90 0.69 1.13
CA ALA A 89 0.66 0.48 1.86
C ALA A 89 0.52 1.45 3.04
N MET A 90 1.58 1.69 3.81
CA MET A 90 1.58 2.66 4.90
C MET A 90 1.22 4.06 4.41
N ARG A 91 1.88 4.51 3.32
CA ARG A 91 1.63 5.83 2.74
C ARG A 91 0.22 5.94 2.16
N ALA A 92 -0.23 4.94 1.41
CA ALA A 92 -1.55 4.96 0.76
C ALA A 92 -2.71 4.93 1.77
N LEU A 93 -2.62 4.10 2.83
CA LEU A 93 -3.66 4.06 3.86
C LEU A 93 -3.72 5.37 4.66
N LEU A 94 -2.58 5.96 5.02
CA LEU A 94 -2.54 7.25 5.69
C LEU A 94 -3.00 8.41 4.78
N CYS A 95 -2.69 8.36 3.47
CA CYS A 95 -3.26 9.28 2.49
C CYS A 95 -4.80 9.20 2.49
N HIS A 96 -5.35 7.98 2.45
CA HIS A 96 -6.79 7.74 2.46
C HIS A 96 -7.47 8.27 3.72
N ARG A 97 -6.95 7.89 4.90
CA ARG A 97 -7.62 8.14 6.18
C ARG A 97 -7.52 9.59 6.66
N GLY A 98 -6.61 10.39 6.09
CA GLY A 98 -6.48 11.81 6.39
C GLY A 98 -5.31 12.17 7.32
N PRO A 99 -5.10 13.47 7.61
CA PRO A 99 -3.93 13.97 8.32
C PRO A 99 -3.85 13.54 9.78
N ASP A 100 -4.97 13.49 10.49
CA ASP A 100 -5.03 13.16 11.93
C ASP A 100 -5.21 11.67 12.20
N ALA A 101 -5.37 10.87 11.14
CA ALA A 101 -5.62 9.45 11.24
C ALA A 101 -4.33 8.66 11.49
N THR A 102 -4.52 7.45 12.01
CA THR A 102 -3.43 6.49 12.22
C THR A 102 -3.76 5.13 11.63
N ILE A 103 -2.71 4.36 11.38
CA ILE A 103 -2.76 2.92 11.05
C ILE A 103 -1.92 2.15 12.08
N CYS A 104 -1.93 0.81 12.03
CA CYS A 104 -0.90 0.01 12.71
C CYS A 104 0.00 -0.70 11.69
N PRO A 105 1.22 -1.15 12.07
CA PRO A 105 2.09 -1.90 11.15
C PRO A 105 1.41 -3.14 10.54
N SER A 106 0.51 -3.78 11.29
CA SER A 106 -0.26 -4.93 10.79
C SER A 106 -1.27 -4.59 9.69
N ASP A 107 -1.72 -3.34 9.55
CA ASP A 107 -2.54 -2.92 8.40
C ASP A 107 -1.71 -3.08 7.12
N ALA A 108 -0.47 -2.58 7.11
CA ALA A 108 0.44 -2.72 5.97
C ALA A 108 0.86 -4.18 5.75
N ALA A 109 1.14 -4.94 6.81
CA ALA A 109 1.47 -6.36 6.70
C ALA A 109 0.33 -7.19 6.09
N ARG A 110 -0.92 -6.90 6.45
CA ARG A 110 -2.11 -7.55 5.86
C ARG A 110 -2.28 -7.22 4.39
N VAL A 111 -1.95 -5.99 3.97
CA VAL A 111 -1.93 -5.61 2.55
C VAL A 111 -0.83 -6.35 1.79
N ALA A 112 0.37 -6.48 2.36
CA ALA A 112 1.51 -7.07 1.66
C ALA A 112 1.54 -8.61 1.67
N GLY A 113 1.01 -9.25 2.73
CA GLY A 113 1.15 -10.68 2.98
C GLY A 113 -0.16 -11.48 3.05
N GLY A 114 -1.32 -10.82 2.98
CA GLY A 114 -2.62 -11.50 3.02
C GLY A 114 -2.75 -12.44 4.22
N LYS A 115 -2.93 -13.75 3.99
CA LYS A 115 -3.01 -14.77 5.07
C LYS A 115 -1.68 -14.96 5.82
N ALA A 116 -0.54 -14.72 5.17
CA ALA A 116 0.79 -14.89 5.74
C ALA A 116 1.33 -13.62 6.42
N TRP A 117 0.48 -12.62 6.68
CA TRP A 117 0.88 -11.30 7.16
C TRP A 117 1.68 -11.32 8.47
N HIS A 118 1.47 -12.30 9.35
CA HIS A 118 2.23 -12.42 10.60
C HIS A 118 3.74 -12.54 10.34
N GLY A 119 4.14 -13.25 9.28
CA GLY A 119 5.55 -13.39 8.90
C GLY A 119 6.17 -12.10 8.33
N LEU A 120 5.37 -11.06 8.08
CA LEU A 120 5.84 -9.75 7.64
C LEU A 120 5.88 -8.72 8.78
N MET A 121 5.56 -9.09 10.02
CA MET A 121 5.49 -8.13 11.12
C MET A 121 6.83 -7.47 11.44
N ASP A 122 7.92 -8.21 11.40
CA ASP A 122 9.27 -7.67 11.64
C ASP A 122 9.65 -6.69 10.52
N ALA A 123 9.50 -7.12 9.26
CA ALA A 123 9.73 -6.25 8.10
C ALA A 123 8.83 -5.01 8.11
N ALA A 124 7.56 -5.14 8.52
CA ALA A 124 6.66 -4.00 8.67
C ALA A 124 7.14 -3.04 9.76
N ARG A 125 7.64 -3.55 10.89
CA ARG A 125 8.19 -2.71 11.96
C ARG A 125 9.46 -1.99 11.52
N GLU A 126 10.38 -2.69 10.86
CA GLU A 126 11.61 -2.11 10.31
C GLU A 126 11.31 -0.99 9.28
N VAL A 127 10.42 -1.26 8.31
CA VAL A 127 10.01 -0.28 7.29
C VAL A 127 9.36 0.96 7.93
N ALA A 128 8.51 0.78 8.94
CA ALA A 128 7.95 1.91 9.67
C ALA A 128 9.03 2.73 10.39
N GLY A 129 10.01 2.08 11.01
CA GLY A 129 11.15 2.76 11.64
C GLY A 129 12.03 3.52 10.66
N GLU A 130 12.29 2.96 9.48
CA GLU A 130 12.99 3.64 8.38
C GLU A 130 12.25 4.89 7.91
N LEU A 131 10.94 4.76 7.63
CA LEU A 131 10.12 5.90 7.23
C LEU A 131 10.00 6.95 8.34
N SER A 132 10.01 6.53 9.61
CA SER A 132 10.02 7.43 10.77
C SER A 132 11.32 8.23 10.85
N ARG A 133 12.48 7.57 10.68
CA ARG A 133 13.79 8.24 10.64
C ARG A 133 13.91 9.22 9.47
N GLN A 134 13.23 8.96 8.36
CA GLN A 134 13.14 9.88 7.23
C GLN A 134 12.16 11.05 7.48
N GLY A 135 11.43 11.05 8.59
CA GLY A 135 10.39 12.02 8.92
C GLY A 135 9.10 11.85 8.10
N ILE A 136 8.98 10.78 7.32
CA ILE A 136 7.77 10.49 6.52
C ILE A 136 6.65 10.01 7.43
N LEU A 137 6.96 9.21 8.45
CA LEU A 137 6.01 8.75 9.45
C LEU A 137 6.36 9.31 10.83
N ALA A 138 5.38 9.34 11.71
CA ALA A 138 5.58 9.39 13.16
C ALA A 138 5.07 8.07 13.75
N VAL A 139 5.81 7.50 14.71
CA VAL A 139 5.43 6.29 15.44
C VAL A 139 5.00 6.69 16.84
N ARG A 140 3.81 6.26 17.24
CA ARG A 140 3.21 6.59 18.54
C ARG A 140 2.90 5.35 19.35
N GLN A 141 3.23 5.38 20.62
CA GLN A 141 2.82 4.38 21.60
C GLN A 141 2.16 5.10 22.78
N HIS A 142 0.96 4.67 23.16
CA HIS A 142 0.13 5.36 24.16
C HIS A 142 -0.04 6.88 23.91
N GLY A 143 -0.10 7.27 22.63
CA GLY A 143 -0.26 8.67 22.22
C GLY A 143 1.03 9.50 22.17
N VAL A 144 2.16 8.94 22.61
CA VAL A 144 3.46 9.61 22.66
C VAL A 144 4.33 9.16 21.49
N ASP A 145 5.05 10.08 20.86
CA ASP A 145 6.00 9.75 19.81
C ASP A 145 7.18 8.94 20.38
N VAL A 146 7.53 7.83 19.74
CA VAL A 146 8.57 6.87 20.18
C VAL A 146 9.44 6.41 19.01
N ASP A 147 10.66 5.96 19.31
CA ASP A 147 11.45 5.20 18.33
C ASP A 147 10.87 3.79 18.16
N MET A 148 10.66 3.40 16.90
CA MET A 148 10.17 2.07 16.54
C MET A 148 11.09 0.94 17.02
N ALA A 149 12.41 1.17 17.05
CA ALA A 149 13.38 0.17 17.51
C ALA A 149 13.25 -0.12 19.01
N ALA A 150 12.80 0.86 19.80
CA ALA A 150 12.61 0.72 21.24
C ALA A 150 11.17 0.32 21.64
N ALA A 151 10.20 0.47 20.72
CA ALA A 151 8.79 0.25 21.01
C ALA A 151 8.44 -1.24 21.13
N VAL A 152 7.95 -1.65 22.30
CA VAL A 152 7.48 -3.02 22.56
C VAL A 152 5.95 -3.05 22.53
N GLY A 153 5.36 -3.95 21.74
CA GLY A 153 3.91 -4.13 21.66
C GLY A 153 3.21 -3.22 20.63
N PRO A 154 1.92 -2.89 20.82
CA PRO A 154 1.12 -2.14 19.86
C PRO A 154 1.62 -0.70 19.67
N VAL A 155 1.75 -0.30 18.40
CA VAL A 155 2.09 1.07 18.01
C VAL A 155 1.13 1.57 16.94
N ARG A 156 1.04 2.90 16.82
CA ARG A 156 0.28 3.60 15.79
C ARG A 156 1.24 4.35 14.88
N LEU A 157 0.99 4.31 13.58
CA LEU A 157 1.73 5.08 12.58
C LEU A 157 0.86 6.25 12.16
N ALA A 158 1.42 7.46 12.17
CA ALA A 158 0.80 8.69 11.71
C ALA A 158 1.66 9.32 10.60
N ARG A 159 1.12 10.35 9.93
CA ARG A 159 1.92 11.17 9.02
C ARG A 159 3.00 11.90 9.81
N GLY A 160 4.24 11.85 9.31
CA GLY A 160 5.38 12.51 9.92
C GLY A 160 5.52 13.98 9.50
N PRO A 161 6.50 14.70 10.07
CA PRO A 161 6.73 16.11 9.78
C PRO A 161 7.14 16.40 8.32
N ARG A 162 7.59 15.39 7.58
CA ARG A 162 8.04 15.48 6.17
C ARG A 162 7.15 14.69 5.21
N TRP A 163 5.87 14.53 5.55
CA TRP A 163 4.88 13.80 4.76
C TRP A 163 4.89 14.13 3.27
#